data_AF-A0A2R6M0P5-F1
#
_entry.id   AF-A0A2R6M0P5-F1
#
_cell.length_a   1.000
_cell.length_b   1.000
_cell.length_c   1.000
_cell.angle_alpha   90.00
_cell.angle_beta   90.00
_cell.angle_gamma   90.00
#
_symmetry.space_group_name_H-M   'P 1'
#
loop_
_entity.id
_entity.type
_entity.pdbx_description
1 polymer ?
#
loop_
_entity_poly.entity_id
_entity_poly.type
_entity_poly.pdbx_seq_one_letter_code
_entity_poly.pdbx_strand_id
1 'polypeptide(L)' 'MSLTLSEERSDPPGVAEDGVWLACIECDWTGAPFEEIRYKCPDCDVLLEVRYADLPTLDDFADSQTR' A
#
# COMPACT_ATOMS: atom_id res chain seq x y z
N MET A 1 -18.22 -11.48 -21.11
CA MET A 1 -17.44 -11.78 -19.91
C MET A 1 -17.64 -10.62 -18.96
N SER A 2 -18.32 -10.86 -17.83
CA SER A 2 -18.53 -9.84 -16.81
C SER A 2 -17.35 -9.92 -15.83
N LEU A 3 -16.63 -8.82 -15.65
CA LEU A 3 -15.59 -8.68 -14.64
C LEU A 3 -16.23 -7.95 -13.47
N THR A 4 -16.53 -8.68 -12.40
CA THR A 4 -17.02 -8.13 -11.15
C THR A 4 -15.86 -8.11 -10.16
N LEU A 5 -15.34 -6.91 -9.87
CA LEU A 5 -14.35 -6.70 -8.82
C LEU A 5 -15.09 -6.74 -7.47
N SER A 6 -15.00 -7.87 -6.78
CA SER A 6 -15.63 -8.10 -5.47
C SER A 6 -14.60 -8.27 -4.36
N GLU A 7 -13.38 -7.78 -4.55
CA GLU A 7 -12.34 -7.81 -3.53
C GLU A 7 -12.64 -6.78 -2.44
N GLU A 8 -13.05 -7.28 -1.27
CA GLU A 8 -13.09 -6.50 -0.03
C GLU A 8 -11.67 -6.03 0.28
N ARG A 9 -11.50 -4.71 0.42
CA ARG A 9 -10.21 -4.12 0.77
C ARG A 9 -9.81 -4.56 2.18
N SER A 10 -8.53 -4.88 2.35
CA SER A 10 -7.98 -5.12 3.68
C SER A 10 -8.11 -3.88 4.54
N ASP A 11 -8.55 -4.04 5.78
CA ASP A 11 -8.54 -2.97 6.78
C ASP A 11 -7.08 -2.60 7.10
N PRO A 12 -6.76 -1.30 7.30
CA PRO A 12 -5.41 -0.87 7.60
C PRO A 12 -4.95 -1.39 8.97
N PRO A 13 -3.71 -1.89 9.09
CA PRO A 13 -3.15 -2.28 10.38
C PRO A 13 -2.89 -1.04 11.26
N GLY A 14 -2.76 -1.22 12.58
CA GLY A 14 -2.52 -0.11 13.52
C GLY A 14 -1.20 0.65 13.33
N VAL A 15 -0.29 0.12 12.50
CA VAL A 15 0.96 0.77 12.09
C VAL A 15 0.80 1.67 10.87
N ALA A 16 -0.38 1.70 10.24
CA ALA A 16 -0.63 2.54 9.08
C ALA A 16 -0.60 4.03 9.47
N GLU A 17 0.07 4.84 8.65
CA GLU A 17 0.08 6.30 8.77
C GLU A 17 -0.59 6.90 7.54
N ASP A 18 -1.57 7.78 7.76
CA ASP A 18 -2.41 8.38 6.70
C ASP A 18 -3.08 7.31 5.80
N GLY A 19 -3.39 6.15 6.38
CA GLY A 19 -3.93 5.01 5.63
C GLY A 19 -2.92 4.32 4.72
N VAL A 20 -1.63 4.63 4.82
CA VAL A 20 -0.55 4.00 4.06
C VAL A 20 0.26 3.08 4.97
N TRP A 21 0.68 1.91 4.49
CA TRP A 21 1.57 1.02 5.23
C TRP A 21 2.43 0.18 4.29
N LEU A 22 3.52 -0.37 4.83
CA LEU A 22 4.34 -1.37 4.15
C LEU A 22 3.83 -2.76 4.51
N ALA A 23 3.68 -3.61 3.51
CA ALA A 23 3.36 -5.03 3.66
C ALA A 23 4.40 -5.87 2.93
N CYS A 24 4.77 -7.01 3.51
CA CYS A 24 5.54 -8.00 2.78
C CYS A 24 4.63 -8.81 1.86
N ILE A 25 5.11 -9.11 0.66
CA ILE A 25 4.36 -9.89 -0.33
C ILE A 25 4.34 -11.40 -0.04
N GLU A 26 5.28 -11.89 0.77
CA GLU A 26 5.44 -13.32 1.07
C GLU A 26 5.10 -13.68 2.52
N CYS A 27 5.25 -12.73 3.46
CA CYS A 27 4.93 -12.93 4.87
C CYS A 27 3.97 -11.84 5.39
N ASP A 28 3.43 -12.03 6.59
CA ASP A 28 2.44 -11.12 7.20
C ASP A 28 3.07 -9.88 7.86
N TRP A 29 4.34 -9.58 7.56
CA TRP A 29 5.01 -8.43 8.17
C TRP A 29 4.39 -7.12 7.67
N THR A 30 4.07 -6.23 8.63
CA THR A 30 3.58 -4.88 8.36
C THR A 30 4.40 -3.84 9.12
N GLY A 31 4.54 -2.66 8.53
CA GLY A 31 5.29 -1.55 9.14
C GLY A 31 4.76 -0.19 8.72
N ALA A 32 5.07 0.82 9.53
CA ALA A 32 4.73 2.20 9.23
C ALA A 32 5.48 2.69 7.97
N PRO A 33 4.81 3.47 7.10
CA PRO A 33 5.48 4.10 5.99
C PRO A 33 6.43 5.17 6.55
N PHE A 34 7.60 5.36 5.94
CA PHE A 34 8.57 6.41 6.30
C PHE A 34 9.23 6.34 7.69
N GLU A 35 8.90 5.38 8.56
CA GLU A 35 9.62 5.18 9.83
C GLU A 35 11.12 4.92 9.60
N GLU A 36 11.45 4.19 8.52
CA GLU A 36 12.81 4.01 8.03
C GLU A 36 12.76 3.76 6.52
N ILE A 37 13.85 4.08 5.82
CA ILE A 37 14.02 3.78 4.40
C ILE A 37 14.25 2.26 4.26
N ARG A 38 13.17 1.49 4.16
CA ARG A 38 13.17 0.03 4.01
C ARG A 38 12.49 -0.37 2.71
N TYR A 39 13.23 -1.05 1.84
CA TYR A 39 12.69 -1.63 0.60
C TYR A 39 12.54 -3.16 0.67
N LYS A 40 13.06 -3.76 1.74
CA LYS A 40 13.09 -5.21 1.95
C LYS A 40 12.53 -5.58 3.31
N CYS A 41 11.84 -6.72 3.36
CA CYS A 41 11.32 -7.27 4.59
C CYS A 41 12.48 -7.69 5.53
N PRO A 42 12.43 -7.33 6.82
CA PRO A 42 13.47 -7.70 7.79
C PRO A 42 13.50 -9.20 8.11
N ASP A 43 12.43 -9.95 7.82
CA ASP A 43 12.31 -11.37 8.14
C ASP A 43 12.78 -12.27 6.98
N CYS A 44 12.37 -11.95 5.75
CA CYS A 44 12.61 -12.80 4.56
C CYS A 44 13.40 -12.13 3.42
N ASP A 45 13.86 -10.89 3.58
CA ASP A 45 14.66 -10.12 2.59
C ASP A 45 14.00 -9.88 1.22
N VAL A 46 12.70 -10.18 1.08
CA VAL A 46 11.92 -9.92 -0.14
C VAL A 46 11.42 -8.48 -0.21
N LEU A 47 10.93 -8.06 -1.38
CA LEU A 47 10.41 -6.70 -1.59
C LEU A 47 9.16 -6.41 -0.74
N LEU A 48 9.10 -5.19 -0.23
CA LEU A 48 7.90 -4.65 0.43
C LEU A 48 7.03 -3.95 -0.61
N GLU A 49 5.71 -4.12 -0.48
CA GLU A 49 4.73 -3.33 -1.21
C GLU A 49 4.14 -2.23 -0.32
N VAL A 50 3.80 -1.10 -0.92
CA VAL A 50 3.05 -0.03 -0.26
C VAL A 50 1.57 -0.28 -0.49
N ARG A 51 0.80 -0.37 0.59
CA ARG A 51 -0.66 -0.51 0.54
C ARG A 51 -1.34 0.76 1.04
N TYR A 52 -2.55 0.97 0.53
CA TYR A 52 -3.38 2.14 0.80
C TYR A 52 -4.76 1.71 1.29
N ALA A 53 -5.25 2.39 2.33
CA ALA A 53 -6.59 2.19 2.86
C ALA A 53 -7.62 2.70 1.85
N ASP A 54 -7.37 3.85 1.22
CA ASP A 54 -8.17 4.37 0.11
C ASP A 54 -7.28 4.57 -1.12
N LEU A 55 -7.73 4.07 -2.26
CA LEU A 55 -6.98 4.18 -3.50
C LEU A 55 -7.22 5.57 -4.11
N PRO A 56 -6.17 6.29 -4.54
CA PRO A 56 -6.34 7.57 -5.19
C PRO A 56 -7.17 7.40 -6.47
N THR A 57 -8.07 8.34 -6.72
CA THR A 57 -8.86 8.37 -7.95
C THR A 57 -8.11 9.09 -9.06
N LEU A 58 -8.53 8.93 -10.32
CA LEU A 58 -7.91 9.67 -11.44
C LEU A 58 -8.02 11.20 -11.28
N ASP A 59 -9.05 11.68 -10.57
CA ASP A 59 -9.26 13.11 -10.29
C ASP A 59 -8.16 13.68 -9.39
N ASP A 60 -7.67 12.88 -8.44
CA ASP A 60 -6.56 13.24 -7.54
C ASP A 60 -5.27 13.56 -8.32
N PHE A 61 -5.11 12.97 -9.51
CA PHE A 61 -3.96 13.20 -10.40
C PHE A 61 -4.17 14.33 -11.42
N ALA A 62 -5.37 14.93 -11.52
CA ALA A 62 -5.71 15.87 -12.58
C ALA A 62 -4.85 17.15 -12.56
N ASP A 63 -4.36 17.57 -11.40
CA ASP A 63 -3.50 18.76 -11.23
C ASP A 63 -2.07 18.55 -11.78
N SER A 64 -1.63 17.30 -11.92
CA SER A 64 -0.28 16.93 -12.40
C SER A 64 -0.10 17.00 -13.93
N GLN A 65 -1.16 17.31 -14.69
CA GLN A 65 -1.14 17.30 -16.16
C GLN A 65 -0.48 18.53 -16.80
N THR A 66 -0.04 19.51 -16.00
CA THR A 66 0.79 20.62 -16.50
C THR A 66 2.26 20.26 -16.32
N ARG A 67 2.88 19.64 -17.33
CA ARG A 67 4.35 19.55 -17.42
C ARG A 67 4.86 19.80 -18.83
#